data_AF-A0AAQ2XM21-F1
#
_entry.id   AF-A0AAQ2XM21-F1
#
_cell.length_a   1.000
_cell.length_b   1.000
_cell.length_c   1.000
_cell.angle_alpha   90.00
_cell.angle_beta   90.00
_cell.angle_gamma   90.00
#
_symmetry.space_group_name_H-M   'P 1'
#
loop_
_entity.id
_entity.type
_entity.pdbx_description
1 polymer ?
#
loop_
_entity_poly.entity_id
_entity_poly.type
_entity_poly.pdbx_seq_one_letter_code
_entity_poly.pdbx_strand_id
1 'polypeptide(L)'
;MKKKVKDALTKANLKRKAAIDAYAVMKDGKVSIVPAEKGTQYDVPKIMKEYDKHLADSTLHLKERILQPLAASSKVVQAEKQKLDSLAKKETTYNVQGKAYEMKAAELLNSARVINGRYSYDDTGLRNKIDEINAAQATLNKPLEFKTTGGSTVSVPAGTYGWEIGKDDAVDSIETAWQNGTKEINAEKDIYGKGYYTYGTGYATTQNGGIGGTYAEVSISEQKVWLYKNGQQVYSADCVTGKQSANEGTPRGVWYIMYKQSPSVLKGSESGKENYEVKVKYWAQFTNSGCGFHDASWRKNWDKKAYINDGSGGCVNLKADKAAQIYNLLEVKEPVIVY
;
A
#
# COMPACT_ATOMS: atom_id res chain seq x y z
N MET A 1 -17.54 -23.43 -53.60
CA MET A 1 -17.82 -21.99 -53.82
C MET A 1 -18.04 -21.23 -52.50
N LYS A 2 -18.93 -21.69 -51.60
CA LYS A 2 -19.23 -21.09 -50.28
C LYS A 2 -18.03 -20.53 -49.50
N LYS A 3 -16.97 -21.33 -49.31
CA LYS A 3 -15.75 -20.90 -48.61
C LYS A 3 -15.08 -19.69 -49.27
N LYS A 4 -14.92 -19.70 -50.61
CA LYS A 4 -14.31 -18.58 -51.36
C LYS A 4 -15.10 -17.27 -51.21
N VAL A 5 -16.43 -17.34 -51.19
CA VAL A 5 -17.30 -16.17 -50.98
C VAL A 5 -17.13 -15.62 -49.56
N LYS A 6 -17.19 -16.48 -48.54
CA LYS A 6 -16.96 -16.09 -47.14
C LYS A 6 -15.58 -15.45 -46.94
N ASP A 7 -14.54 -16.05 -47.52
CA ASP A 7 -13.16 -15.57 -47.42
C ASP A 7 -13.00 -14.22 -48.13
N ALA A 8 -13.63 -14.02 -49.30
CA ALA A 8 -13.62 -12.74 -50.00
C ALA A 8 -14.31 -11.63 -49.21
N LEU A 9 -15.49 -11.89 -48.62
CA LEU A 9 -16.21 -10.93 -47.78
C LEU A 9 -15.40 -10.58 -46.52
N THR A 10 -14.79 -11.60 -45.88
CA THR A 10 -13.94 -11.40 -44.69
C THR A 10 -12.71 -10.58 -45.03
N LYS A 11 -12.05 -10.87 -46.16
CA LYS A 11 -10.88 -10.10 -46.65
C LYS A 11 -11.25 -8.66 -46.99
N ALA A 12 -12.43 -8.43 -47.56
CA ALA A 12 -12.92 -7.08 -47.84
C ALA A 12 -13.15 -6.26 -46.55
N ASN A 13 -13.63 -6.90 -45.48
CA ASN A 13 -13.85 -6.25 -44.19
C ASN A 13 -12.59 -5.71 -43.53
N LEU A 14 -11.41 -6.25 -43.86
CA LEU A 14 -10.12 -5.75 -43.36
C LEU A 14 -9.82 -4.31 -43.81
N LYS A 15 -10.43 -3.86 -44.91
CA LYS A 15 -10.25 -2.50 -45.46
C LYS A 15 -11.44 -1.58 -45.21
N ARG A 16 -12.48 -2.07 -44.54
CA ARG A 16 -13.74 -1.34 -44.30
C ARG A 16 -13.77 -0.79 -42.89
N LYS A 17 -14.46 0.35 -42.70
CA LYS A 17 -14.62 0.98 -41.39
C LYS A 17 -15.45 0.05 -40.50
N ALA A 18 -14.91 -0.36 -39.35
CA ALA A 18 -15.69 -1.09 -38.35
C ALA A 18 -16.77 -0.18 -37.74
N ALA A 19 -17.92 -0.76 -37.42
CA ALA A 19 -18.93 -0.04 -36.65
C ALA A 19 -18.49 0.05 -35.18
N ILE A 20 -18.89 1.11 -34.48
CA ILE A 20 -18.67 1.27 -33.04
C ILE A 20 -20.03 1.15 -32.37
N ASP A 21 -20.14 0.21 -31.45
CA ASP A 21 -21.35 -0.02 -30.67
C ASP A 21 -21.64 1.16 -29.74
N ALA A 22 -22.93 1.46 -29.55
CA ALA A 22 -23.32 2.34 -28.44
C ALA A 22 -22.99 1.65 -27.11
N TYR A 23 -22.71 2.44 -26.08
CA TYR A 23 -22.44 1.93 -24.74
C TYR A 23 -22.81 2.96 -23.67
N ALA A 24 -23.08 2.50 -22.46
CA ALA A 24 -23.26 3.40 -21.32
C ALA A 24 -21.92 3.69 -20.62
N VAL A 25 -21.79 4.92 -20.12
CA VAL A 25 -20.61 5.36 -19.36
C VAL A 25 -21.06 6.29 -18.24
N MET A 26 -20.49 6.11 -17.05
CA MET A 26 -20.50 7.12 -16.00
C MET A 26 -19.22 7.93 -16.14
N LYS A 27 -19.32 9.25 -16.20
CA LYS A 27 -18.18 10.15 -16.20
C LYS A 27 -18.51 11.34 -15.32
N ASP A 28 -17.59 11.70 -14.42
CA ASP A 28 -17.76 12.81 -13.48
C ASP A 28 -19.12 12.71 -12.73
N GLY A 29 -19.45 11.51 -12.26
CA GLY A 29 -20.69 11.19 -11.55
C GLY A 29 -21.97 11.15 -12.40
N LYS A 30 -21.90 11.44 -13.71
CA LYS A 30 -23.07 11.47 -14.60
C LYS A 30 -23.09 10.29 -15.55
N VAL A 31 -24.21 9.57 -15.60
CA VAL A 31 -24.41 8.45 -16.50
C VAL A 31 -25.00 8.94 -17.82
N SER A 32 -24.37 8.55 -18.92
CA SER A 32 -24.80 8.87 -20.28
C SER A 32 -24.62 7.66 -21.21
N ILE A 33 -25.25 7.72 -22.38
CA ILE A 33 -25.03 6.76 -23.45
C ILE A 33 -24.23 7.44 -24.55
N VAL A 34 -23.09 6.84 -24.90
CA VAL A 34 -22.35 7.20 -26.10
C VAL A 34 -23.03 6.54 -27.29
N PRO A 35 -23.46 7.31 -28.32
CA PRO A 35 -24.18 6.78 -29.46
C PRO A 35 -23.30 5.90 -30.35
N ALA A 36 -23.93 4.98 -31.07
CA ALA A 36 -23.26 4.11 -32.01
C ALA A 36 -22.76 4.87 -33.26
N GLU A 37 -21.61 4.47 -33.79
CA GLU A 37 -21.13 4.92 -35.10
C GLU A 37 -21.28 3.83 -36.15
N LYS A 38 -21.88 4.19 -37.29
CA LYS A 38 -22.01 3.27 -38.42
C LYS A 38 -20.65 2.99 -39.06
N GLY A 39 -20.42 1.71 -39.36
CA GLY A 39 -19.31 1.23 -40.18
C GLY A 39 -19.75 0.90 -41.61
N THR A 40 -18.80 0.41 -42.40
CA THR A 40 -19.01 -0.08 -43.77
C THR A 40 -18.67 -1.56 -43.94
N GLN A 41 -18.36 -2.27 -42.85
CA GLN A 41 -18.11 -3.71 -42.88
C GLN A 41 -19.37 -4.50 -43.27
N TYR A 42 -19.19 -5.51 -44.11
CA TYR A 42 -20.21 -6.48 -44.44
C TYR A 42 -20.63 -7.31 -43.22
N ASP A 43 -21.92 -7.55 -43.08
CA ASP A 43 -22.48 -8.56 -42.17
C ASP A 43 -22.32 -9.95 -42.83
N VAL A 44 -21.10 -10.49 -42.76
CA VAL A 44 -20.76 -11.77 -43.39
C VAL A 44 -21.71 -12.89 -42.97
N PRO A 45 -22.07 -13.07 -41.68
CA PRO A 45 -23.06 -14.09 -41.28
C PRO A 45 -24.41 -13.93 -41.98
N LYS A 46 -24.98 -12.72 -42.06
CA LYS A 46 -26.26 -12.50 -42.75
C LYS A 46 -26.15 -12.74 -44.26
N ILE A 47 -25.07 -12.29 -44.90
CA ILE A 47 -24.85 -12.52 -46.33
C ILE A 47 -24.69 -14.01 -46.62
N MET A 48 -23.95 -14.75 -45.78
CA MET A 48 -23.78 -16.19 -45.95
C MET A 48 -25.08 -16.98 -45.68
N LYS A 49 -25.95 -16.48 -44.78
CA LYS A 49 -27.29 -17.04 -44.59
C LYS A 49 -28.20 -16.83 -45.82
N GLU A 50 -28.01 -15.73 -46.55
CA GLU A 50 -28.67 -15.49 -47.84
C GLU A 50 -28.09 -16.42 -48.92
N TYR A 51 -26.76 -16.55 -49.00
CA TYR A 51 -26.07 -17.49 -49.90
C TYR A 51 -26.63 -18.91 -49.80
N ASP A 52 -26.86 -19.40 -48.59
CA ASP A 52 -27.36 -20.76 -48.35
C ASP A 52 -28.78 -21.01 -48.90
N LYS A 53 -29.55 -19.96 -49.22
CA LYS A 53 -30.88 -20.08 -49.83
C LYS A 53 -30.86 -20.20 -51.35
N HIS A 54 -29.73 -19.90 -52.00
CA HIS A 54 -29.59 -19.77 -53.46
C HIS A 54 -28.63 -20.84 -54.04
N LEU A 55 -28.48 -21.98 -53.37
CA LEU A 55 -27.52 -23.02 -53.75
C LEU A 55 -27.87 -23.73 -55.08
N ALA A 56 -29.13 -23.70 -55.51
CA ALA A 56 -29.60 -24.31 -56.76
C ALA A 56 -29.63 -23.34 -57.95
N ASP A 57 -29.34 -22.06 -57.72
CA ASP A 57 -29.48 -21.03 -58.74
C ASP A 57 -28.28 -21.02 -59.69
N SER A 58 -28.55 -20.90 -61.00
CA SER A 58 -27.51 -20.85 -62.04
C SER A 58 -26.70 -19.55 -61.98
N THR A 59 -27.27 -18.49 -61.39
CA THR A 59 -26.65 -17.18 -61.17
C THR A 59 -26.97 -16.69 -59.76
N LEU A 60 -25.94 -16.20 -59.05
CA LEU A 60 -26.05 -15.82 -57.64
C LEU A 60 -25.91 -14.31 -57.48
N HIS A 61 -26.98 -13.64 -57.05
CA HIS A 61 -26.99 -12.22 -56.71
C HIS A 61 -27.20 -12.05 -55.21
N LEU A 62 -26.12 -11.78 -54.47
CA LEU A 62 -26.20 -11.50 -53.03
C LEU A 62 -26.43 -10.01 -52.79
N LYS A 63 -27.45 -9.66 -52.02
CA LYS A 63 -27.66 -8.27 -51.63
C LYS A 63 -26.66 -7.87 -50.55
N GLU A 64 -26.02 -6.71 -50.70
CA GLU A 64 -25.14 -6.16 -49.66
C GLU A 64 -25.91 -6.00 -48.34
N ARG A 65 -25.24 -6.39 -47.24
CA ARG A 65 -25.68 -6.17 -45.87
C ARG A 65 -24.51 -5.60 -45.10
N ILE A 66 -24.72 -4.43 -44.49
CA ILE A 66 -23.73 -3.79 -43.63
C ILE A 66 -23.99 -4.19 -42.18
N LEU A 67 -22.93 -4.55 -41.46
CA LEU A 67 -22.98 -4.85 -40.04
C LEU A 67 -23.47 -3.61 -39.28
N GLN A 68 -24.58 -3.78 -38.56
CA GLN A 68 -25.16 -2.70 -37.76
C GLN A 68 -24.56 -2.74 -36.35
N PRO A 69 -24.10 -1.59 -35.81
CA PRO A 69 -23.66 -1.53 -34.44
C PRO A 69 -24.83 -1.75 -33.48
N LEU A 70 -24.50 -2.11 -32.25
CA LEU A 70 -25.43 -2.18 -31.15
C LEU A 70 -26.04 -0.79 -30.91
N ALA A 71 -27.37 -0.71 -30.98
CA ALA A 71 -28.08 0.54 -30.79
C ALA A 71 -28.13 0.97 -29.31
N ALA A 72 -28.25 2.27 -29.07
CA ALA A 72 -28.45 2.84 -27.74
C ALA A 72 -29.68 2.27 -27.01
N SER A 73 -30.74 1.94 -27.75
CA SER A 73 -31.97 1.33 -27.23
C SER A 73 -31.86 -0.18 -27.01
N SER A 74 -30.72 -0.81 -27.30
CA SER A 74 -30.53 -2.24 -27.11
C SER A 74 -30.63 -2.62 -25.63
N LYS A 75 -31.10 -3.83 -25.35
CA LYS A 75 -31.20 -4.35 -23.98
C LYS A 75 -29.85 -4.34 -23.24
N VAL A 76 -28.76 -4.55 -23.97
CA VAL A 76 -27.40 -4.55 -23.42
C VAL A 76 -27.04 -3.15 -22.93
N VAL A 77 -27.10 -2.13 -23.79
CA VAL A 77 -26.75 -0.74 -23.42
C VAL A 77 -27.66 -0.21 -22.31
N GLN A 78 -28.95 -0.55 -22.33
CA GLN A 78 -29.88 -0.14 -21.27
C GLN A 78 -29.55 -0.83 -19.93
N ALA A 79 -29.15 -2.11 -19.93
CA ALA A 79 -28.71 -2.81 -18.73
C ALA A 79 -27.38 -2.25 -18.17
N GLU A 80 -26.43 -1.90 -19.04
CA GLU A 80 -25.21 -1.17 -18.64
C GLU A 80 -25.56 0.15 -17.97
N LYS A 81 -26.45 0.94 -18.58
CA LYS A 81 -26.91 2.23 -18.03
C LYS A 81 -27.53 2.05 -16.65
N GLN A 82 -28.43 1.08 -16.47
CA GLN A 82 -29.07 0.81 -15.18
C GLN A 82 -28.07 0.43 -14.08
N LYS A 83 -27.06 -0.39 -14.41
CA LYS A 83 -25.97 -0.72 -13.48
C LYS A 83 -25.19 0.52 -13.07
N LEU A 84 -24.83 1.37 -14.02
CA LEU A 84 -24.10 2.61 -13.76
C LEU A 84 -24.95 3.63 -12.98
N ASP A 85 -26.25 3.75 -13.28
CA ASP A 85 -27.18 4.60 -12.52
C ASP A 85 -27.29 4.14 -11.05
N SER A 86 -27.22 2.84 -10.81
CA SER A 86 -27.19 2.26 -9.46
C SER A 86 -25.86 2.54 -8.76
N LEU A 87 -24.74 2.32 -9.45
CA LEU A 87 -23.39 2.62 -8.96
C LEU A 87 -23.24 4.10 -8.58
N ALA A 88 -23.75 5.02 -9.39
CA ALA A 88 -23.67 6.46 -9.13
C ALA A 88 -24.33 6.89 -7.80
N LYS A 89 -25.21 6.04 -7.23
CA LYS A 89 -25.87 6.26 -5.94
C LYS A 89 -25.20 5.51 -4.78
N LYS A 90 -24.11 4.78 -5.05
CA LYS A 90 -23.40 4.01 -4.03
C LYS A 90 -22.46 4.92 -3.25
N GLU A 91 -22.45 4.67 -1.96
CA GLU A 91 -21.59 5.30 -0.98
C GLU A 91 -21.25 4.28 0.09
N THR A 92 -20.08 4.43 0.70
CA THR A 92 -19.68 3.71 1.90
C THR A 92 -18.94 4.66 2.83
N THR A 93 -19.06 4.46 4.13
CA THR A 93 -18.25 5.16 5.12
C THR A 93 -16.97 4.37 5.36
N TYR A 94 -15.82 4.99 5.10
CA TYR A 94 -14.50 4.43 5.34
C TYR A 94 -13.93 4.99 6.65
N ASN A 95 -13.83 4.14 7.68
CA ASN A 95 -13.37 4.57 8.99
C ASN A 95 -11.86 4.38 9.17
N VAL A 96 -11.16 5.47 9.49
CA VAL A 96 -9.71 5.51 9.70
C VAL A 96 -9.43 6.06 11.09
N GLN A 97 -9.00 5.21 12.01
CA GLN A 97 -8.80 5.56 13.44
C GLN A 97 -10.04 6.25 14.06
N GLY A 98 -11.24 5.78 13.74
CA GLY A 98 -12.51 6.35 14.23
C GLY A 98 -12.96 7.63 13.54
N LYS A 99 -12.19 8.17 12.58
CA LYS A 99 -12.64 9.25 11.70
C LYS A 99 -13.34 8.68 10.47
N ALA A 100 -14.57 9.12 10.23
CA ALA A 100 -15.38 8.71 9.10
C ALA A 100 -15.06 9.51 7.83
N TYR A 101 -14.90 8.82 6.71
CA TYR A 101 -14.78 9.41 5.37
C TYR A 101 -15.90 8.88 4.47
N GLU A 102 -16.72 9.78 3.93
CA GLU A 102 -17.72 9.41 2.94
C GLU A 102 -17.05 9.11 1.60
N MET A 103 -17.21 7.88 1.12
CA MET A 103 -16.66 7.42 -0.15
C MET A 103 -17.80 7.23 -1.15
N LYS A 104 -18.16 8.29 -1.87
CA LYS A 104 -19.23 8.29 -2.88
C LYS A 104 -18.66 7.92 -4.26
N ALA A 105 -19.21 6.88 -4.88
CA ALA A 105 -18.70 6.38 -6.16
C ALA A 105 -18.78 7.44 -7.27
N ALA A 106 -19.84 8.25 -7.30
CA ALA A 106 -20.00 9.32 -8.29
C ALA A 106 -19.01 10.48 -8.14
N GLU A 107 -18.42 10.67 -6.95
CA GLU A 107 -17.45 11.74 -6.68
C GLU A 107 -16.01 11.26 -6.86
N LEU A 108 -15.75 9.98 -6.57
CA LEU A 108 -14.40 9.42 -6.50
C LEU A 108 -13.99 8.63 -7.75
N LEU A 109 -14.93 8.22 -8.59
CA LEU A 109 -14.61 7.60 -9.88
C LEU A 109 -14.61 8.66 -10.99
N ASN A 110 -13.49 8.77 -11.70
CA ASN A 110 -13.40 9.64 -12.88
C ASN A 110 -14.35 9.11 -13.98
N SER A 111 -14.34 7.79 -14.18
CA SER A 111 -15.28 7.12 -15.07
C SER A 111 -15.54 5.67 -14.69
N ALA A 112 -16.65 5.12 -15.16
CA ALA A 112 -16.98 3.71 -15.05
C ALA A 112 -17.72 3.20 -16.28
N ARG A 113 -17.42 1.97 -16.68
CA ARG A 113 -18.13 1.22 -17.73
C ARG A 113 -18.50 -0.16 -17.24
N VAL A 114 -19.46 -0.79 -17.92
CA VAL A 114 -19.75 -2.21 -17.75
C VAL A 114 -19.32 -2.91 -19.04
N ILE A 115 -18.31 -3.76 -18.95
CA ILE A 115 -17.75 -4.50 -20.08
C ILE A 115 -17.92 -5.99 -19.79
N ASN A 116 -18.59 -6.71 -20.68
CA ASN A 116 -18.91 -8.14 -20.50
C ASN A 116 -19.58 -8.44 -19.14
N GLY A 117 -20.45 -7.54 -18.69
CA GLY A 117 -21.20 -7.67 -17.44
C GLY A 117 -20.45 -7.30 -16.16
N ARG A 118 -19.15 -6.99 -16.23
CA ARG A 118 -18.30 -6.57 -15.10
C ARG A 118 -18.02 -5.08 -15.16
N TYR A 119 -17.82 -4.47 -13.99
CA TYR A 119 -17.38 -3.08 -13.94
C TYR A 119 -15.92 -2.95 -14.37
N SER A 120 -15.63 -1.82 -15.01
CA SER A 120 -14.29 -1.33 -15.30
C SER A 120 -14.26 0.13 -14.88
N TYR A 121 -13.39 0.47 -13.94
CA TYR A 121 -13.31 1.77 -13.32
C TYR A 121 -12.04 2.51 -13.74
N ASP A 122 -12.14 3.84 -13.82
CA ASP A 122 -11.01 4.75 -13.63
C ASP A 122 -11.10 5.28 -12.20
N ASP A 123 -10.31 4.65 -11.32
CA ASP A 123 -10.28 4.84 -9.86
C ASP A 123 -9.31 5.94 -9.41
N THR A 124 -8.77 6.74 -10.35
CA THR A 124 -7.74 7.74 -10.04
C THR A 124 -8.20 8.73 -8.96
N GLY A 125 -9.47 9.17 -8.98
CA GLY A 125 -10.02 10.04 -7.95
C GLY A 125 -10.05 9.39 -6.56
N LEU A 126 -10.43 8.12 -6.48
CA LEU A 126 -10.42 7.33 -5.24
C LEU A 126 -9.00 7.15 -4.70
N ARG A 127 -8.04 6.85 -5.58
CA ARG A 127 -6.61 6.75 -5.25
C ARG A 127 -6.07 8.06 -4.68
N ASN A 128 -6.41 9.19 -5.29
CA ASN A 128 -6.05 10.51 -4.77
C ASN A 128 -6.70 10.78 -3.42
N LYS A 129 -7.94 10.33 -3.21
CA LYS A 129 -8.61 10.48 -1.91
C LYS A 129 -7.90 9.70 -0.80
N ILE A 130 -7.42 8.49 -1.10
CA ILE A 130 -6.62 7.70 -0.17
C ILE A 130 -5.29 8.41 0.14
N ASP A 131 -4.64 9.02 -0.87
CA ASP A 131 -3.43 9.83 -0.66
C ASP A 131 -3.69 11.04 0.27
N GLU A 132 -4.81 11.74 0.11
CA GLU A 132 -5.20 12.83 1.02
C GLU A 132 -5.36 12.34 2.46
N ILE A 133 -6.00 11.18 2.65
CA ILE A 133 -6.17 10.59 3.98
C ILE A 133 -4.82 10.22 4.58
N ASN A 134 -3.93 9.61 3.80
CA ASN A 134 -2.57 9.29 4.23
C ASN A 134 -1.79 10.57 4.59
N ALA A 135 -1.85 11.60 3.75
CA ALA A 135 -1.22 12.89 4.03
C ALA A 135 -1.72 13.50 5.35
N ALA A 136 -3.01 13.34 5.68
CA ALA A 136 -3.59 13.86 6.91
C ALA A 136 -3.33 13.00 8.16
N GLN A 137 -3.37 11.67 8.07
CA GLN A 137 -3.42 10.78 9.25
C GLN A 137 -2.30 9.75 9.36
N ALA A 138 -1.74 9.27 8.23
CA ALA A 138 -0.70 8.25 8.28
C ALA A 138 0.51 8.74 9.08
N THR A 139 1.16 7.84 9.80
CA THR A 139 2.38 8.14 10.57
C THR A 139 3.64 7.66 9.88
N LEU A 140 3.52 6.69 8.96
CA LEU A 140 4.63 6.22 8.16
C LEU A 140 5.18 7.36 7.28
N ASN A 141 6.50 7.37 7.08
CA ASN A 141 7.21 8.36 6.25
C ASN A 141 7.14 9.81 6.77
N LYS A 142 6.66 10.04 8.00
CA LYS A 142 6.63 11.38 8.61
C LYS A 142 7.57 11.45 9.81
N PRO A 143 8.23 12.60 10.03
CA PRO A 143 8.98 12.81 11.25
C PRO A 143 8.04 12.85 12.47
N LEU A 144 8.59 12.52 13.64
CA LEU A 144 7.92 12.61 14.93
C LEU A 144 8.50 13.77 15.73
N GLU A 145 7.66 14.73 16.11
CA GLU A 145 8.00 15.70 17.15
C GLU A 145 7.93 15.01 18.51
N PHE A 146 9.09 14.65 19.05
CA PHE A 146 9.21 13.81 20.23
C PHE A 146 9.68 14.62 21.45
N LYS A 147 8.94 14.52 22.56
CA LYS A 147 9.37 15.10 23.85
C LYS A 147 10.27 14.10 24.57
N THR A 148 11.55 14.42 24.69
CA THR A 148 12.56 13.57 25.32
C THR A 148 12.35 13.46 26.83
N THR A 149 12.98 12.44 27.43
CA THR A 149 13.06 12.30 28.89
C THR A 149 13.65 13.56 29.56
N GLY A 150 14.61 14.23 28.90
CA GLY A 150 15.20 15.49 29.37
C GLY A 150 14.28 16.71 29.28
N GLY A 151 13.07 16.56 28.72
CA GLY A 151 12.04 17.60 28.64
C GLY A 151 12.09 18.48 27.39
N SER A 152 13.13 18.36 26.56
CA SER A 152 13.23 19.03 25.27
C SER A 152 12.38 18.35 24.19
N THR A 153 11.92 19.09 23.20
CA THR A 153 11.30 18.53 21.99
C THR A 153 12.32 18.44 20.87
N VAL A 154 12.40 17.28 20.20
CA VAL A 154 13.27 17.03 19.05
C VAL A 154 12.47 16.49 17.88
N SER A 155 12.83 16.90 16.66
CA SER A 155 12.28 16.32 15.43
C SER A 155 13.06 15.05 15.08
N VAL A 156 12.41 13.89 15.20
CA VAL A 156 13.00 12.58 14.90
C VAL A 156 12.58 12.19 13.48
N PRO A 157 13.53 11.84 12.58
CA PRO A 157 13.18 11.48 11.21
C PRO A 157 12.32 10.20 11.17
N ALA A 158 11.59 10.01 10.08
CA ALA A 158 10.83 8.79 9.87
C ALA A 158 11.75 7.56 9.84
N GLY A 159 11.28 6.45 10.40
CA GLY A 159 11.89 5.13 10.24
C GLY A 159 10.87 4.12 9.71
N THR A 160 11.00 2.86 10.12
CA THR A 160 10.07 1.80 9.71
C THR A 160 8.81 1.72 10.58
N TYR A 161 8.73 2.42 11.71
CA TYR A 161 7.51 2.46 12.50
C TYR A 161 6.49 3.41 11.90
N GLY A 162 5.22 3.03 12.06
CA GLY A 162 4.07 3.76 11.57
C GLY A 162 3.24 2.91 10.61
N TRP A 163 2.22 3.57 10.10
CA TRP A 163 1.27 2.99 9.17
C TRP A 163 0.88 3.99 8.10
N GLU A 164 0.47 3.49 6.95
CA GLU A 164 -0.31 4.20 5.93
C GLU A 164 -1.37 3.24 5.38
N ILE A 165 -2.39 3.77 4.71
CA ILE A 165 -3.38 2.96 3.99
C ILE A 165 -2.71 2.47 2.70
N GLY A 166 -2.67 1.14 2.53
CA GLY A 166 -2.31 0.47 1.28
C GLY A 166 -3.33 0.83 0.21
N LYS A 167 -2.88 1.56 -0.82
CA LYS A 167 -3.76 2.16 -1.82
C LYS A 167 -4.56 1.11 -2.59
N ASP A 168 -3.92 0.04 -3.04
CA ASP A 168 -4.59 -1.02 -3.80
C ASP A 168 -5.58 -1.79 -2.94
N ASP A 169 -5.21 -2.17 -1.71
CA ASP A 169 -6.09 -2.86 -0.78
C ASP A 169 -7.33 -2.01 -0.43
N ALA A 170 -7.15 -0.72 -0.19
CA ALA A 170 -8.25 0.19 0.12
C ALA A 170 -9.18 0.44 -1.09
N VAL A 171 -8.63 0.57 -2.30
CA VAL A 171 -9.42 0.64 -3.54
C VAL A 171 -10.29 -0.61 -3.66
N ASP A 172 -9.69 -1.80 -3.58
CA ASP A 172 -10.40 -3.08 -3.69
C ASP A 172 -11.50 -3.21 -2.62
N SER A 173 -11.19 -2.83 -1.38
CA SER A 173 -12.12 -2.82 -0.25
C SER A 173 -13.32 -1.89 -0.48
N ILE A 174 -13.08 -0.67 -0.97
CA ILE A 174 -14.12 0.35 -1.19
C ILE A 174 -14.98 -0.01 -2.42
N GLU A 175 -14.37 -0.45 -3.51
CA GLU A 175 -15.10 -0.89 -4.70
C GLU A 175 -15.97 -2.12 -4.43
N THR A 176 -15.47 -3.07 -3.65
CA THR A 176 -16.25 -4.22 -3.18
C THR A 176 -17.41 -3.78 -2.31
N ALA A 177 -17.20 -2.80 -1.42
CA ALA A 177 -18.27 -2.25 -0.59
C ALA A 177 -19.37 -1.59 -1.45
N TRP A 178 -19.03 -0.83 -2.48
CA TRP A 178 -20.01 -0.25 -3.41
C TRP A 178 -20.82 -1.32 -4.14
N GLN A 179 -20.15 -2.36 -4.66
CA GLN A 179 -20.81 -3.46 -5.36
C GLN A 179 -21.80 -4.21 -4.47
N ASN A 180 -21.41 -4.49 -3.22
CA ASN A 180 -22.25 -5.18 -2.24
C ASN A 180 -23.29 -4.28 -1.57
N GLY A 181 -23.14 -2.95 -1.67
CA GLY A 181 -23.96 -1.99 -0.92
C GLY A 181 -23.64 -1.95 0.57
N THR A 182 -22.43 -2.34 0.95
CA THR A 182 -21.94 -2.21 2.33
C THR A 182 -21.85 -0.74 2.70
N LYS A 183 -22.46 -0.37 3.82
CA LYS A 183 -22.57 1.04 4.25
C LYS A 183 -21.35 1.56 5.00
N GLU A 184 -20.60 0.67 5.63
CA GLU A 184 -19.49 1.04 6.48
C GLU A 184 -18.42 -0.05 6.46
N ILE A 185 -17.16 0.37 6.37
CA ILE A 185 -15.98 -0.48 6.44
C ILE A 185 -14.88 0.20 7.26
N ASN A 186 -13.96 -0.59 7.82
CA ASN A 186 -12.82 -0.11 8.59
C ASN A 186 -11.52 -0.31 7.80
N ALA A 187 -10.64 0.69 7.83
CA ALA A 187 -9.35 0.67 7.17
C ALA A 187 -8.34 -0.31 7.77
N GLU A 188 -8.60 -0.90 8.95
CA GLU A 188 -7.66 -1.77 9.68
C GLU A 188 -7.06 -2.90 8.83
N LYS A 189 -7.86 -3.48 7.92
CA LYS A 189 -7.41 -4.54 7.00
C LYS A 189 -6.62 -4.03 5.79
N ASP A 190 -6.67 -2.73 5.52
CA ASP A 190 -6.00 -2.08 4.39
C ASP A 190 -4.71 -1.37 4.85
N ILE A 191 -4.26 -1.59 6.09
CA ILE A 191 -3.11 -0.90 6.66
C ILE A 191 -1.78 -1.54 6.24
N TYR A 192 -0.92 -0.73 5.64
CA TYR A 192 0.43 -1.06 5.22
C TYR A 192 1.49 -0.49 6.17
N GLY A 193 2.63 -1.17 6.25
CA GLY A 193 3.82 -0.72 6.98
C GLY A 193 5.13 -1.18 6.34
N LYS A 194 6.25 -0.67 6.86
CA LYS A 194 7.61 -1.02 6.42
C LYS A 194 8.31 -1.89 7.45
N GLY A 195 9.33 -2.61 7.01
CA GLY A 195 10.23 -3.33 7.90
C GLY A 195 10.22 -4.84 7.64
N TYR A 196 10.59 -5.61 8.65
CA TYR A 196 10.60 -7.08 8.59
C TYR A 196 9.20 -7.67 8.34
N TYR A 197 8.16 -6.95 8.77
CA TYR A 197 6.78 -7.31 8.50
C TYR A 197 6.09 -6.13 7.82
N THR A 198 5.40 -6.37 6.72
CA THR A 198 4.74 -5.33 5.91
C THR A 198 3.40 -4.85 6.47
N TYR A 199 3.09 -5.16 7.74
CA TYR A 199 1.91 -4.63 8.42
C TYR A 199 2.21 -3.26 9.05
N GLY A 200 1.23 -2.37 9.09
CA GLY A 200 1.38 -1.09 9.78
C GLY A 200 1.47 -1.25 11.30
N THR A 201 2.27 -0.39 11.93
CA THR A 201 2.46 -0.34 13.38
C THR A 201 1.83 0.93 13.94
N GLY A 202 1.26 0.86 15.15
CA GLY A 202 0.66 2.03 15.81
C GLY A 202 -0.67 2.49 15.23
N TYR A 203 -1.34 1.73 14.35
CA TYR A 203 -2.65 2.13 13.77
C TYR A 203 -3.71 2.38 14.85
N ALA A 204 -3.75 1.60 15.93
CA ALA A 204 -4.70 1.83 17.02
C ALA A 204 -4.30 2.99 17.97
N THR A 205 -3.17 3.64 17.73
CA THR A 205 -2.57 4.62 18.64
C THR A 205 -2.55 6.00 18.00
N THR A 206 -3.21 6.97 18.65
CA THR A 206 -3.24 8.38 18.20
C THR A 206 -2.50 9.31 19.16
N GLN A 207 -2.21 8.85 20.38
CA GLN A 207 -1.50 9.62 21.39
C GLN A 207 0.00 9.71 21.06
N ASN A 208 0.64 10.77 21.55
CA ASN A 208 2.08 10.98 21.45
C ASN A 208 2.61 10.82 20.00
N GLY A 209 1.94 11.43 19.02
CA GLY A 209 2.32 11.32 17.61
C GLY A 209 2.23 9.90 17.03
N GLY A 210 1.43 9.02 17.64
CA GLY A 210 1.18 7.66 17.16
C GLY A 210 2.01 6.57 17.84
N ILE A 211 2.99 6.91 18.68
CA ILE A 211 3.79 5.91 19.43
C ILE A 211 3.17 5.52 20.79
N GLY A 212 2.24 6.31 21.31
CA GLY A 212 1.59 6.06 22.60
C GLY A 212 2.53 6.17 23.80
N GLY A 213 2.19 5.47 24.89
CA GLY A 213 2.92 5.50 26.16
C GLY A 213 3.89 4.34 26.39
N THR A 214 4.02 3.43 25.42
CA THR A 214 4.89 2.25 25.51
C THR A 214 5.90 2.27 24.38
N TYR A 215 7.17 2.51 24.68
CA TYR A 215 8.24 2.66 23.69
C TYR A 215 9.63 2.60 24.34
N ALA A 216 10.66 2.39 23.53
CA ALA A 216 12.05 2.63 23.90
C ALA A 216 12.52 3.99 23.39
N GLU A 217 13.25 4.72 24.23
CA GLU A 217 13.91 5.98 23.89
C GLU A 217 15.42 5.77 23.93
N VAL A 218 16.14 6.17 22.89
CA VAL A 218 17.60 6.08 22.78
C VAL A 218 18.15 7.46 22.48
N SER A 219 18.90 8.01 23.43
CA SER A 219 19.65 9.26 23.24
C SER A 219 21.10 8.95 22.88
N ILE A 220 21.50 9.32 21.67
CA ILE A 220 22.89 9.23 21.20
C ILE A 220 23.76 10.25 21.94
N SER A 221 23.25 11.43 22.29
CA SER A 221 24.07 12.41 23.01
C SER A 221 24.32 12.03 24.48
N GLU A 222 23.33 11.43 25.13
CA GLU A 222 23.43 11.02 26.54
C GLU A 222 23.99 9.60 26.72
N GLN A 223 24.07 8.82 25.64
CA GLN A 223 24.45 7.40 25.64
C GLN A 223 23.59 6.60 26.61
N LYS A 224 22.27 6.75 26.48
CA LYS A 224 21.30 6.17 27.41
C LYS A 224 20.05 5.67 26.70
N VAL A 225 19.50 4.59 27.24
CA VAL A 225 18.23 3.97 26.84
C VAL A 225 17.24 4.10 27.99
N TRP A 226 16.00 4.47 27.68
CA TRP A 226 14.86 4.42 28.59
C TRP A 226 13.76 3.56 28.00
N LEU A 227 13.10 2.80 28.85
CA LEU A 227 11.89 2.05 28.49
C LEU A 227 10.69 2.64 29.21
N TYR A 228 9.68 2.99 28.44
CA TYR A 228 8.40 3.47 28.92
C TYR A 228 7.34 2.39 28.71
N LYS A 229 6.47 2.21 29.71
CA LYS A 229 5.24 1.41 29.62
C LYS A 229 4.09 2.22 30.16
N ASN A 230 3.01 2.34 29.39
CA ASN A 230 1.80 3.07 29.79
C ASN A 230 2.09 4.49 30.31
N GLY A 231 3.08 5.18 29.73
CA GLY A 231 3.49 6.54 30.09
C GLY A 231 4.45 6.63 31.27
N GLN A 232 4.85 5.52 31.88
CA GLN A 232 5.79 5.50 33.01
C GLN A 232 7.14 4.92 32.60
N GLN A 233 8.23 5.56 33.03
CA GLN A 233 9.57 5.03 32.86
C GLN A 233 9.74 3.79 33.75
N VAL A 234 9.84 2.61 33.17
CA VAL A 234 10.00 1.34 33.91
C VAL A 234 11.46 0.92 34.05
N TYR A 235 12.33 1.37 33.15
CA TYR A 235 13.75 1.03 33.18
C TYR A 235 14.59 2.07 32.44
N SER A 236 15.87 2.19 32.83
CA SER A 236 16.87 2.89 32.03
C SER A 236 18.25 2.26 32.20
N ALA A 237 19.10 2.40 31.18
CA ALA A 237 20.46 1.90 31.21
C ALA A 237 21.39 2.77 30.35
N ASP A 238 22.61 2.97 30.83
CA ASP A 238 23.69 3.51 29.99
C ASP A 238 24.03 2.50 28.87
N CYS A 239 24.38 3.01 27.70
CA CYS A 239 24.70 2.22 26.52
C CYS A 239 25.95 2.76 25.80
N VAL A 240 26.39 2.07 24.76
CA VAL A 240 27.31 2.62 23.75
C VAL A 240 26.69 2.42 22.37
N THR A 241 26.39 3.52 21.67
CA THR A 241 25.79 3.50 20.32
C THR A 241 26.86 3.33 19.24
N GLY A 242 26.42 3.36 17.98
CA GLY A 242 27.28 3.25 16.79
C GLY A 242 28.35 4.33 16.67
N LYS A 243 29.46 3.99 16.00
CA LYS A 243 30.66 4.81 15.87
C LYS A 243 30.49 5.94 14.86
N GLN A 244 30.57 7.20 15.32
CA GLN A 244 30.39 8.36 14.44
C GLN A 244 31.57 8.61 13.50
N SER A 245 32.81 8.46 13.97
CA SER A 245 34.00 8.78 13.18
C SER A 245 34.18 7.88 11.94
N ALA A 246 33.51 6.73 11.91
CA ALA A 246 33.51 5.80 10.79
C ALA A 246 32.20 5.81 9.98
N ASN A 247 31.29 6.77 10.22
CA ASN A 247 29.95 6.81 9.63
C ASN A 247 29.11 5.55 9.92
N GLU A 248 29.28 4.97 11.09
CA GLU A 248 28.54 3.79 11.59
C GLU A 248 27.65 4.18 12.78
N GLY A 249 27.25 5.45 12.86
CA GLY A 249 26.36 5.94 13.90
C GLY A 249 25.04 5.17 13.90
N THR A 250 24.48 4.94 15.09
CA THR A 250 23.15 4.33 15.19
C THR A 250 22.14 5.20 14.42
N PRO A 251 21.39 4.65 13.46
CA PRO A 251 20.48 5.44 12.65
C PRO A 251 19.41 6.12 13.50
N ARG A 252 19.35 7.45 13.43
CA ARG A 252 18.25 8.23 14.00
C ARG A 252 16.95 7.86 13.29
N GLY A 253 15.85 7.76 14.03
CA GLY A 253 14.55 7.50 13.43
C GLY A 253 13.52 6.95 14.41
N VAL A 254 12.28 6.89 13.92
CA VAL A 254 11.17 6.19 14.58
C VAL A 254 11.13 4.75 14.05
N TRP A 255 11.68 3.84 14.84
CA TRP A 255 11.83 2.42 14.52
C TRP A 255 10.89 1.57 15.36
N TYR A 256 10.94 0.25 15.19
CA TYR A 256 10.21 -0.68 16.04
C TYR A 256 10.95 -1.98 16.22
N ILE A 257 10.72 -2.69 17.32
CA ILE A 257 11.30 -4.02 17.53
C ILE A 257 10.73 -4.99 16.50
N MET A 258 11.54 -5.33 15.50
CA MET A 258 11.16 -6.21 14.39
C MET A 258 11.06 -7.65 14.86
N TYR A 259 12.05 -8.11 15.61
CA TYR A 259 12.07 -9.45 16.18
C TYR A 259 13.09 -9.51 17.31
N LYS A 260 13.01 -10.60 18.09
CA LYS A 260 13.87 -10.87 19.24
C LYS A 260 14.44 -12.28 19.16
N GLN A 261 15.71 -12.46 19.53
CA GLN A 261 16.37 -13.77 19.58
C GLN A 261 17.27 -13.88 20.81
N SER A 262 17.33 -15.07 21.41
CA SER A 262 18.20 -15.38 22.53
C SER A 262 18.47 -16.89 22.61
N PRO A 263 19.72 -17.36 22.47
CA PRO A 263 20.90 -16.61 22.03
C PRO A 263 20.83 -16.27 20.53
N SER A 264 21.73 -15.40 20.04
CA SER A 264 21.88 -15.12 18.61
C SER A 264 23.35 -14.96 18.21
N VAL A 265 23.61 -15.04 16.91
CA VAL A 265 24.92 -14.83 16.30
C VAL A 265 24.76 -13.75 15.25
N LEU A 266 25.27 -12.55 15.53
CA LEU A 266 25.17 -11.41 14.63
C LEU A 266 26.31 -11.49 13.62
N LYS A 267 25.96 -11.32 12.34
CA LYS A 267 26.92 -11.28 11.24
C LYS A 267 26.74 -9.98 10.47
N GLY A 268 27.85 -9.36 10.10
CA GLY A 268 27.83 -8.12 9.35
C GLY A 268 29.23 -7.68 8.96
N SER A 269 29.30 -6.44 8.49
CA SER A 269 30.53 -5.73 8.18
C SER A 269 30.61 -4.46 9.03
N GLU A 270 31.83 -4.05 9.37
CA GLU A 270 32.12 -2.77 10.00
C GLU A 270 33.40 -2.16 9.39
N SER A 271 33.63 -0.87 9.58
CA SER A 271 34.76 -0.13 9.03
C SER A 271 36.07 -0.76 9.48
N GLY A 272 36.85 -1.26 8.52
CA GLY A 272 38.10 -1.97 8.76
C GLY A 272 37.95 -3.49 9.01
N LYS A 273 36.72 -4.02 8.99
CA LYS A 273 36.42 -5.45 9.15
C LYS A 273 35.23 -5.87 8.31
N GLU A 274 35.52 -6.37 7.11
CA GLU A 274 34.52 -6.78 6.12
C GLU A 274 33.58 -7.89 6.59
N ASN A 275 34.05 -8.79 7.46
CA ASN A 275 33.23 -9.84 8.03
C ASN A 275 33.46 -9.93 9.54
N TYR A 276 32.42 -9.69 10.33
CA TYR A 276 32.40 -10.01 11.75
C TYR A 276 31.30 -11.03 12.06
N GLU A 277 31.57 -11.83 13.07
CA GLU A 277 30.59 -12.68 13.72
C GLU A 277 30.71 -12.45 15.23
N VAL A 278 29.60 -12.16 15.89
CA VAL A 278 29.58 -11.97 17.34
C VAL A 278 28.43 -12.72 17.98
N LYS A 279 28.76 -13.53 18.98
CA LYS A 279 27.78 -14.25 19.79
C LYS A 279 27.22 -13.31 20.84
N VAL A 280 25.90 -13.18 20.87
CA VAL A 280 25.17 -12.37 21.84
C VAL A 280 24.12 -13.23 22.53
N LYS A 281 23.86 -12.96 23.79
CA LYS A 281 22.82 -13.68 24.53
C LYS A 281 21.44 -13.11 24.25
N TYR A 282 21.33 -11.79 24.08
CA TYR A 282 20.06 -11.10 23.87
C TYR A 282 20.16 -10.21 22.63
N TRP A 283 19.24 -10.40 21.69
CA TRP A 283 19.17 -9.61 20.45
C TRP A 283 17.76 -9.09 20.21
N ALA A 284 17.61 -7.78 20.06
CA ALA A 284 16.35 -7.15 19.67
C ALA A 284 16.60 -6.15 18.53
N GLN A 285 16.34 -6.58 17.29
CA GLN A 285 16.56 -5.76 16.09
C GLN A 285 15.46 -4.71 15.94
N PHE A 286 15.84 -3.47 15.57
CA PHE A 286 14.86 -2.41 15.29
C PHE A 286 15.01 -1.73 13.92
N THR A 287 16.09 -1.93 13.18
CA THR A 287 16.22 -1.42 11.80
C THR A 287 16.32 -2.55 10.78
N ASN A 288 15.96 -2.27 9.51
CA ASN A 288 16.22 -3.21 8.40
C ASN A 288 17.72 -3.39 8.11
N SER A 289 18.54 -2.39 8.47
CA SER A 289 20.00 -2.42 8.30
C SER A 289 20.72 -3.32 9.30
N GLY A 290 20.01 -3.98 10.22
CA GLY A 290 20.61 -4.88 11.20
C GLY A 290 21.08 -4.18 12.48
N CYS A 291 20.54 -3.00 12.82
CA CYS A 291 20.81 -2.37 14.11
C CYS A 291 19.77 -2.80 15.15
N GLY A 292 20.24 -3.04 16.37
CA GLY A 292 19.41 -3.51 17.47
C GLY A 292 20.07 -3.32 18.84
N PHE A 293 19.35 -3.71 19.88
CA PHE A 293 19.88 -3.81 21.24
C PHE A 293 20.53 -5.18 21.44
N HIS A 294 21.75 -5.21 22.01
CA HIS A 294 22.37 -6.46 22.44
C HIS A 294 23.38 -6.29 23.58
N ASP A 295 23.67 -7.40 24.26
CA ASP A 295 24.80 -7.47 25.18
C ASP A 295 26.14 -7.40 24.45
N ALA A 296 27.08 -6.65 25.02
CA ALA A 296 28.44 -6.49 24.50
C ALA A 296 29.48 -6.89 25.55
N SER A 297 29.56 -8.20 25.84
CA SER A 297 30.44 -8.75 26.88
C SER A 297 31.93 -8.48 26.62
N TRP A 298 32.32 -8.24 25.37
CA TRP A 298 33.69 -7.91 24.98
C TRP A 298 34.06 -6.43 25.22
N ARG A 299 33.07 -5.54 25.38
CA ARG A 299 33.30 -4.10 25.46
C ARG A 299 33.88 -3.71 26.82
N LYS A 300 35.04 -3.04 26.77
CA LYS A 300 35.75 -2.54 27.97
C LYS A 300 35.50 -1.05 28.21
N ASN A 301 35.38 -0.25 27.15
CA ASN A 301 35.13 1.18 27.24
C ASN A 301 33.62 1.47 27.23
N TRP A 302 33.14 2.08 28.32
CA TRP A 302 31.76 2.48 28.52
C TRP A 302 31.65 3.99 28.77
N ASP A 303 32.67 4.76 28.38
CA ASP A 303 32.63 6.21 28.49
C ASP A 303 31.53 6.79 27.58
N LYS A 304 30.88 7.89 28.03
CA LYS A 304 29.80 8.53 27.27
C LYS A 304 30.24 9.11 25.92
N LYS A 305 31.55 9.26 25.68
CA LYS A 305 32.12 9.68 24.40
C LYS A 305 32.63 8.50 23.56
N ALA A 306 32.51 7.27 24.04
CA ALA A 306 32.98 6.08 23.33
C ALA A 306 32.36 5.99 21.93
N TYR A 307 31.08 6.32 21.77
CA TYR A 307 30.39 6.31 20.46
C TYR A 307 31.03 7.20 19.38
N ILE A 308 31.91 8.15 19.74
CA ILE A 308 32.60 8.98 18.76
C ILE A 308 33.64 8.14 17.99
N ASN A 309 34.49 7.38 18.70
CA ASN A 309 35.65 6.69 18.10
C ASN A 309 35.73 5.17 18.37
N ASP A 310 35.02 4.69 19.38
CA ASP A 310 35.02 3.31 19.89
C ASP A 310 33.57 2.76 20.04
N GLY A 311 32.66 3.32 19.25
CA GLY A 311 31.29 2.85 19.13
C GLY A 311 31.19 1.48 18.44
N SER A 312 29.97 0.96 18.34
CA SER A 312 29.67 -0.25 17.58
C SER A 312 29.54 0.03 16.08
N GLY A 313 29.32 -1.01 15.25
CA GLY A 313 28.88 -0.87 13.86
C GLY A 313 27.39 -0.45 13.70
N GLY A 314 26.85 0.35 14.61
CA GLY A 314 25.48 0.88 14.57
C GLY A 314 24.52 0.37 15.65
N CYS A 315 24.81 -0.78 16.27
CA CYS A 315 23.96 -1.33 17.34
C CYS A 315 24.05 -0.58 18.68
N VAL A 316 23.02 -0.68 19.50
CA VAL A 316 23.03 -0.15 20.87
C VAL A 316 23.60 -1.22 21.81
N ASN A 317 24.87 -1.04 22.19
CA ASN A 317 25.60 -1.99 23.03
C ASN A 317 25.24 -1.77 24.50
N LEU A 318 24.96 -2.85 25.22
CA LEU A 318 24.54 -2.84 26.61
C LEU A 318 25.39 -3.80 27.44
N LYS A 319 25.58 -3.50 28.72
CA LYS A 319 26.14 -4.47 29.67
C LYS A 319 25.18 -5.66 29.79
N ALA A 320 25.70 -6.86 30.03
CA ALA A 320 24.94 -8.11 29.94
C ALA A 320 23.67 -8.13 30.83
N ASP A 321 23.76 -7.60 32.05
CA ASP A 321 22.62 -7.48 32.97
C ASP A 321 21.56 -6.50 32.45
N LYS A 322 21.99 -5.36 31.89
CA LYS A 322 21.11 -4.34 31.30
C LYS A 322 20.44 -4.84 30.03
N ALA A 323 21.18 -5.54 29.17
CA ALA A 323 20.66 -6.17 27.96
C ALA A 323 19.57 -7.19 28.28
N ALA A 324 19.76 -8.02 29.31
CA ALA A 324 18.76 -8.98 29.76
C ALA A 324 17.45 -8.28 30.20
N GLN A 325 17.56 -7.21 30.98
CA GLN A 325 16.40 -6.44 31.44
C GLN A 325 15.67 -5.77 30.27
N ILE A 326 16.41 -5.07 29.40
CA ILE A 326 15.83 -4.42 28.22
C ILE A 326 15.16 -5.45 27.30
N TYR A 327 15.82 -6.57 27.02
CA TYR A 327 15.27 -7.65 26.21
C TYR A 327 13.97 -8.20 26.80
N ASN A 328 13.91 -8.42 28.12
CA ASN A 328 12.72 -8.96 28.76
C ASN A 328 11.55 -7.97 28.79
N LEU A 329 11.84 -6.68 28.90
CA LEU A 329 10.82 -5.62 28.95
C LEU A 329 10.31 -5.21 27.57
N LEU A 330 11.10 -5.38 26.50
CA LEU A 330 10.67 -5.05 25.14
C LEU A 330 9.74 -6.11 24.55
N GLU A 331 8.76 -5.67 23.77
CA GLU A 331 7.93 -6.55 22.94
C GLU A 331 8.15 -6.28 21.46
N VAL A 332 7.88 -7.29 20.61
CA VAL A 332 7.88 -7.11 19.16
C VAL A 332 6.78 -6.09 18.82
N LYS A 333 7.04 -5.24 17.80
CA LYS A 333 6.21 -4.09 17.38
C LYS A 333 6.30 -2.84 18.26
N GLU A 334 7.02 -2.88 19.39
CA GLU A 334 7.16 -1.68 20.21
C GLU A 334 8.00 -0.61 19.51
N PRO A 335 7.59 0.66 19.57
CA PRO A 335 8.36 1.76 19.00
C PRO A 335 9.74 1.90 19.66
N VAL A 336 10.73 2.28 18.87
CA VAL A 336 12.09 2.62 19.30
C VAL A 336 12.47 3.96 18.68
N ILE A 337 12.60 4.98 19.52
CA ILE A 337 12.86 6.35 19.10
C ILE A 337 14.35 6.61 19.32
N VAL A 338 15.09 6.86 18.24
CA VAL A 338 16.53 7.15 18.29
C VAL A 338 16.80 8.58 17.83
N TYR A 339 17.46 9.37 18.68
CA TYR A 339 17.86 10.74 18.38
C TYR A 339 19.30 11.04 18.82
#